data_AF-A0AB38EH26-F1
#
_entry.id   AF-A0AB38EH26-F1
#
_cell.length_a   1.000
_cell.length_b   1.000
_cell.length_c   1.000
_cell.angle_alpha   90.00
_cell.angle_beta   90.00
_cell.angle_gamma   90.00
#
_symmetry.space_group_name_H-M   'P 1'
#
loop_
_entity.id
_entity.type
_entity.pdbx_description
1 polymer ?
#
loop_
_entity_poly.entity_id
_entity_poly.type
_entity_poly.pdbx_seq_one_letter_code
_entity_poly.pdbx_strand_id
1 'polypeptide(L)'
;MSAPKKETPESPVLAIGQTYGGGFFSGITQEDGKRYINITAGAAHELVGAWGKYGEKVESAESFTDSLANTKAMAAAGSDLAAKVLALTIGGFTDWAIPARDVQELQYRHFKPTTEENWANSRNGDNPHSEPVGLLYSEEDPLQTVHEAFQEGGPEAFRDTWYWSSSQRSAYGAFFQGFDVGGQVNHVKGYGLRVRPVRRVLIDSV
;
A
#
# COMPACT_ATOMS: atom_id res chain seq x y z
N MET A 1 13.89 47.97 -12.13
CA MET A 1 14.02 47.06 -10.98
C MET A 1 13.25 45.79 -11.31
N SER A 2 13.94 44.69 -11.62
CA SER A 2 13.29 43.40 -11.85
C SER A 2 13.02 42.73 -10.50
N ALA A 3 11.78 42.29 -10.29
CA ALA A 3 11.41 41.51 -9.13
C ALA A 3 12.14 40.16 -9.12
N PRO A 4 12.49 39.60 -7.94
CA PRO A 4 13.13 38.31 -7.87
C PRO A 4 12.14 37.24 -8.31
N LYS A 5 12.58 36.37 -9.21
CA LYS A 5 11.87 35.16 -9.59
C LYS A 5 11.80 34.28 -8.33
N LYS A 6 10.59 34.03 -7.83
CA LYS A 6 10.37 33.04 -6.77
C LYS A 6 10.79 31.70 -7.37
N GLU A 7 11.94 31.18 -6.96
CA GLU A 7 12.30 29.80 -7.24
C GLU A 7 11.33 28.91 -6.47
N THR A 8 10.45 28.25 -7.21
CA THR A 8 9.55 27.24 -6.64
C THR A 8 10.37 25.99 -6.35
N PRO A 9 10.27 25.36 -5.16
CA PRO A 9 11.03 24.16 -4.87
C PRO A 9 10.65 23.04 -5.85
N GLU A 10 11.62 22.48 -6.56
CA GLU A 10 11.43 21.21 -7.26
C GLU A 10 11.00 20.15 -6.23
N SER A 11 10.00 19.33 -6.59
CA SER A 11 9.59 18.18 -5.79
C SER A 11 10.82 17.33 -5.45
N PRO A 12 11.01 16.92 -4.19
CA PRO A 12 12.18 16.12 -3.82
C PRO A 12 12.18 14.81 -4.62
N VAL A 13 13.31 14.49 -5.26
CA VAL A 13 13.55 13.17 -5.84
C VAL A 13 13.71 12.20 -4.67
N LEU A 14 12.61 11.52 -4.29
CA LEU A 14 12.62 10.48 -3.26
C LEU A 14 13.03 9.15 -3.88
N ALA A 15 14.00 8.47 -3.27
CA ALA A 15 14.37 7.10 -3.62
C ALA A 15 13.46 6.11 -2.89
N ILE A 16 13.05 5.02 -3.57
CA ILE A 16 12.30 3.93 -2.94
C ILE A 16 13.04 3.48 -1.66
N GLY A 17 12.30 3.24 -0.58
CA GLY A 17 12.85 2.88 0.73
C GLY A 17 13.46 4.06 1.52
N GLN A 18 13.52 5.27 0.98
CA GLN A 18 13.98 6.45 1.74
C GLN A 18 12.98 6.80 2.85
N THR A 19 13.49 7.16 4.04
CA THR A 19 12.64 7.64 5.13
C THR A 19 11.98 8.97 4.78
N TYR A 20 10.65 9.03 4.90
CA TYR A 20 9.86 10.21 4.59
C TYR A 20 8.51 10.15 5.31
N GLY A 21 8.03 11.28 5.83
CA GLY A 21 6.68 11.41 6.39
C GLY A 21 6.30 10.38 7.46
N GLY A 22 7.26 9.94 8.29
CA GLY A 22 7.03 8.96 9.38
C GLY A 22 7.15 7.49 8.96
N GLY A 23 7.48 7.20 7.70
CA GLY A 23 7.71 5.85 7.19
C GLY A 23 8.72 5.85 6.06
N PHE A 24 8.49 5.00 5.05
CA PHE A 24 9.38 4.80 3.91
C PHE A 24 8.64 5.08 2.60
N PHE A 25 9.25 5.84 1.70
CA PHE A 25 8.69 6.08 0.38
C PHE A 25 8.57 4.77 -0.40
N SER A 26 7.35 4.45 -0.84
CA SER A 26 7.04 3.18 -1.49
C SER A 26 6.57 3.35 -2.94
N GLY A 27 6.68 4.54 -3.53
CA GLY A 27 6.31 4.80 -4.92
C GLY A 27 5.15 5.80 -5.07
N ILE A 28 4.79 6.07 -6.32
CA ILE A 28 3.79 7.08 -6.68
C ILE A 28 2.57 6.40 -7.30
N THR A 29 1.38 6.85 -6.93
CA THR A 29 0.13 6.53 -7.64
C THR A 29 -0.50 7.78 -8.25
N GLN A 30 -1.28 7.59 -9.29
CA GLN A 30 -2.05 8.63 -9.97
C GLN A 30 -3.55 8.37 -9.83
N GLU A 31 -4.31 9.42 -9.56
CA GLU A 31 -5.77 9.38 -9.42
C GLU A 31 -6.33 10.73 -9.89
N ASP A 32 -7.25 10.73 -10.85
CA ASP A 32 -7.89 11.93 -11.40
C ASP A 32 -6.91 13.03 -11.86
N GLY A 33 -5.80 12.63 -12.50
CA GLY A 33 -4.75 13.53 -12.97
C GLY A 33 -3.85 14.10 -11.86
N LYS A 34 -4.05 13.70 -10.60
CA LYS A 34 -3.19 14.04 -9.46
C LYS A 34 -2.23 12.91 -9.19
N ARG A 35 -1.02 13.24 -8.71
CA ARG A 35 0.02 12.28 -8.33
C ARG A 35 0.18 12.29 -6.81
N TYR A 36 0.38 11.12 -6.22
CA TYR A 36 0.50 10.97 -4.77
C TYR A 36 1.74 10.15 -4.43
N ILE A 37 2.56 10.67 -3.51
CA ILE A 37 3.61 9.90 -2.83
C ILE A 37 2.93 8.93 -1.88
N ASN A 38 3.22 7.64 -1.99
CA ASN A 38 2.79 6.64 -1.02
C ASN A 38 3.93 6.34 -0.04
N ILE A 39 3.58 6.25 1.23
CA ILE A 39 4.52 6.08 2.34
C ILE A 39 4.06 4.88 3.14
N THR A 40 4.93 3.89 3.29
CA THR A 40 4.70 2.67 4.05
C THR A 40 5.22 2.82 5.48
N ALA A 41 4.40 2.50 6.47
CA ALA A 41 4.80 2.47 7.87
C ALA A 41 5.86 1.38 8.12
N GLY A 42 6.71 1.58 9.13
CA GLY A 42 7.71 0.58 9.52
C GLY A 42 7.13 -0.69 10.15
N ALA A 43 7.98 -1.69 10.32
CA ALA A 43 7.56 -3.04 10.66
C ALA A 43 6.84 -3.17 12.02
N ALA A 44 7.22 -2.31 12.96
CA ALA A 44 6.64 -2.25 14.30
C ALA A 44 5.14 -1.87 14.32
N HIS A 45 4.60 -1.36 13.21
CA HIS A 45 3.22 -0.92 13.10
C HIS A 45 2.32 -1.91 12.33
N GLU A 46 2.78 -3.15 12.12
CA GLU A 46 1.92 -4.21 11.59
C GLU A 46 0.70 -4.43 12.48
N LEU A 47 -0.46 -4.59 11.85
CA LEU A 47 -1.67 -5.01 12.54
C LEU A 47 -2.24 -6.26 11.87
N VAL A 48 -2.96 -7.06 12.64
CA VAL A 48 -3.62 -8.28 12.18
C VAL A 48 -5.10 -8.20 12.54
N GLY A 49 -5.97 -8.56 11.60
CA GLY A 49 -7.40 -8.59 11.87
C GLY A 49 -8.21 -9.03 10.66
N ALA A 50 -9.48 -9.34 10.92
CA ALA A 50 -10.45 -9.55 9.85
C ALA A 50 -10.63 -8.25 9.05
N TRP A 51 -10.87 -8.40 7.76
CA TRP A 51 -11.16 -7.25 6.90
C TRP A 51 -12.50 -6.61 7.28
N GLY A 52 -13.51 -7.47 7.44
CA GLY A 52 -14.89 -7.10 7.78
C GLY A 52 -15.80 -8.33 7.78
N LYS A 53 -17.11 -8.13 7.87
CA LYS A 53 -18.07 -9.23 7.92
C LYS A 53 -18.30 -9.87 6.55
N TYR A 54 -18.47 -11.19 6.54
CA TYR A 54 -18.84 -11.94 5.34
C TYR A 54 -20.28 -11.66 4.94
N GLY A 55 -20.53 -11.47 3.65
CA GLY A 55 -21.88 -11.21 3.12
C GLY A 55 -22.34 -9.76 3.23
N GLU A 56 -21.54 -8.87 3.82
CA GLU A 56 -21.82 -7.45 3.93
C GLU A 56 -20.98 -6.64 2.94
N LYS A 57 -21.66 -5.77 2.17
CA LYS A 57 -21.01 -4.79 1.29
C LYS A 57 -20.71 -3.53 2.10
N VAL A 58 -19.46 -3.13 2.14
CA VAL A 58 -19.04 -1.82 2.64
C VAL A 58 -19.05 -0.86 1.45
N GLU A 59 -19.95 0.11 1.47
CA GLU A 59 -20.01 1.14 0.44
C GLU A 59 -18.82 2.10 0.57
N SER A 60 -18.25 2.52 -0.56
CA SER A 60 -17.07 3.42 -0.63
C SER A 60 -15.75 2.79 -0.16
N ALA A 61 -15.66 1.46 -0.19
CA ALA A 61 -14.43 0.71 0.07
C ALA A 61 -13.89 0.02 -1.19
N GLU A 62 -14.26 0.50 -2.39
CA GLU A 62 -13.90 -0.12 -3.68
C GLU A 62 -12.71 0.53 -4.38
N SER A 63 -12.19 1.67 -3.90
CA SER A 63 -11.09 2.37 -4.58
C SER A 63 -9.81 1.53 -4.57
N PHE A 64 -9.02 1.59 -5.64
CA PHE A 64 -7.71 0.93 -5.71
C PHE A 64 -6.55 1.84 -5.25
N THR A 65 -6.82 3.13 -5.08
CA THR A 65 -5.81 4.17 -4.79
C THR A 65 -6.11 4.95 -3.51
N ASP A 66 -7.38 5.23 -3.21
CA ASP A 66 -7.78 5.99 -2.03
C ASP A 66 -7.88 5.11 -0.77
N SER A 67 -6.71 4.75 -0.26
CA SER A 67 -6.52 3.95 0.96
C SER A 67 -7.27 4.55 2.16
N LEU A 68 -7.23 5.88 2.32
CA LEU A 68 -7.81 6.55 3.48
C LEU A 68 -9.35 6.56 3.42
N ALA A 69 -9.94 6.86 2.26
CA ALA A 69 -11.39 6.80 2.09
C ALA A 69 -11.92 5.39 2.35
N ASN A 70 -11.29 4.37 1.75
CA ASN A 70 -11.65 2.97 1.97
C ASN A 70 -11.57 2.59 3.47
N THR A 71 -10.46 2.93 4.13
CA THR A 71 -10.25 2.58 5.54
C THR A 71 -11.28 3.27 6.45
N LYS A 72 -11.63 4.53 6.17
CA LYS A 72 -12.72 5.23 6.88
C LYS A 72 -14.07 4.54 6.69
N ALA A 73 -14.40 4.12 5.46
CA ALA A 73 -15.62 3.38 5.18
C ALA A 73 -15.66 2.03 5.91
N MET A 74 -14.54 1.29 5.91
CA MET A 74 -14.40 0.04 6.67
C MET A 74 -14.62 0.25 8.17
N ALA A 75 -14.01 1.28 8.76
CA ALA A 75 -14.18 1.58 10.18
C ALA A 75 -15.63 1.97 10.51
N ALA A 76 -16.27 2.77 9.66
CA ALA A 76 -17.70 3.13 9.80
C ALA A 76 -18.63 1.91 9.69
N ALA A 77 -18.24 0.89 8.92
CA ALA A 77 -18.93 -0.40 8.84
C ALA A 77 -18.59 -1.35 10.00
N GLY A 78 -17.80 -0.92 10.99
CA GLY A 78 -17.46 -1.69 12.18
C GLY A 78 -16.24 -2.60 12.04
N SER A 79 -15.33 -2.35 11.10
CA SER A 79 -14.05 -3.06 11.03
C SER A 79 -13.10 -2.60 12.13
N ASP A 80 -12.86 -3.46 13.12
CA ASP A 80 -11.90 -3.23 14.21
C ASP A 80 -10.48 -2.97 13.69
N LEU A 81 -10.08 -3.68 12.61
CA LEU A 81 -8.77 -3.51 12.00
C LEU A 81 -8.60 -2.10 11.44
N ALA A 82 -9.59 -1.63 10.68
CA ALA A 82 -9.57 -0.28 10.10
C ALA A 82 -9.61 0.80 11.19
N ALA A 83 -10.42 0.63 12.23
CA ALA A 83 -10.48 1.55 13.35
C ALA A 83 -9.12 1.67 14.07
N LYS A 84 -8.42 0.54 14.29
CA LYS A 84 -7.08 0.53 14.87
C LYS A 84 -6.06 1.24 14.00
N VAL A 85 -6.10 1.03 12.68
CA VAL A 85 -5.19 1.70 11.73
C VAL A 85 -5.41 3.21 11.72
N LEU A 86 -6.67 3.68 11.70
CA LEU A 86 -6.99 5.11 11.73
C LEU A 86 -6.61 5.79 13.06
N ALA A 87 -6.47 5.03 14.15
CA ALA A 87 -6.04 5.54 15.44
C ALA A 87 -4.50 5.67 15.57
N LEU A 88 -3.73 5.19 14.59
CA LEU A 88 -2.27 5.23 14.64
C LEU A 88 -1.76 6.67 14.56
N THR A 89 -0.77 6.96 15.42
CA THR A 89 0.08 8.15 15.31
C THR A 89 1.52 7.69 15.18
N ILE A 90 2.11 7.86 14.00
CA ILE A 90 3.47 7.40 13.68
C ILE A 90 4.26 8.59 13.15
N GLY A 91 5.42 8.88 13.76
CA GLY A 91 6.25 10.03 13.38
C GLY A 91 5.52 11.38 13.45
N GLY A 92 4.48 11.51 14.28
CA GLY A 92 3.65 12.71 14.39
C GLY A 92 2.50 12.80 13.37
N PHE A 93 2.32 11.80 12.50
CA PHE A 93 1.27 11.77 11.48
C PHE A 93 0.11 10.84 11.87
N THR A 94 -1.11 11.25 11.53
CA THR A 94 -2.37 10.60 11.96
C THR A 94 -3.27 10.18 10.80
N ASP A 95 -2.77 10.24 9.57
CA ASP A 95 -3.48 9.97 8.30
C ASP A 95 -3.13 8.59 7.73
N TRP A 96 -2.87 7.62 8.62
CA TRP A 96 -2.56 6.24 8.28
C TRP A 96 -3.81 5.44 7.90
N ALA A 97 -3.66 4.55 6.93
CA ALA A 97 -4.73 3.78 6.31
C ALA A 97 -4.27 2.36 5.97
N ILE A 98 -5.22 1.44 5.79
CA ILE A 98 -4.94 0.14 5.16
C ILE A 98 -4.70 0.42 3.67
N PRO A 99 -3.62 -0.12 3.05
CA PRO A 99 -3.34 0.18 1.65
C PRO A 99 -4.44 -0.34 0.73
N ALA A 100 -4.90 0.47 -0.19
CA ALA A 100 -5.75 0.03 -1.30
C ALA A 100 -4.96 -0.88 -2.26
N ARG A 101 -5.63 -1.64 -3.13
CA ARG A 101 -5.03 -2.75 -3.89
C ARG A 101 -3.79 -2.31 -4.69
N ASP A 102 -3.85 -1.16 -5.36
CA ASP A 102 -2.75 -0.68 -6.20
C ASP A 102 -1.67 0.04 -5.36
N VAL A 103 -2.01 0.50 -4.16
CA VAL A 103 -1.02 1.02 -3.20
C VAL A 103 -0.27 -0.12 -2.51
N GLN A 104 -0.96 -1.24 -2.25
CA GLN A 104 -0.35 -2.45 -1.67
C GLN A 104 0.53 -3.18 -2.69
N GLU A 105 0.16 -3.15 -3.97
CA GLU A 105 0.98 -3.66 -5.06
C GLU A 105 2.38 -3.04 -5.03
N LEU A 106 2.48 -1.71 -4.83
CA LEU A 106 3.75 -1.01 -4.70
C LEU A 106 4.60 -1.51 -3.52
N GLN A 107 3.96 -1.88 -2.40
CA GLN A 107 4.68 -2.47 -1.26
C GLN A 107 5.36 -3.79 -1.66
N TYR A 108 4.66 -4.67 -2.38
CA TYR A 108 5.27 -5.92 -2.84
C TYR A 108 6.30 -5.66 -3.94
N ARG A 109 5.96 -4.88 -4.96
CA ARG A 109 6.84 -4.57 -6.11
C ARG A 109 8.21 -4.06 -5.67
N HIS A 110 8.24 -3.25 -4.62
CA HIS A 110 9.46 -2.57 -4.18
C HIS A 110 10.10 -3.18 -2.94
N PHE A 111 9.33 -3.90 -2.12
CA PHE A 111 9.80 -4.47 -0.86
C PHE A 111 9.53 -5.98 -0.75
N LYS A 112 9.53 -6.69 -1.88
CA LYS A 112 9.51 -8.16 -1.91
C LYS A 112 10.63 -8.71 -1.02
N PRO A 113 10.29 -9.42 0.07
CA PRO A 113 11.28 -9.84 1.05
C PRO A 113 12.00 -11.13 0.65
N THR A 114 11.37 -11.98 -0.17
CA THR A 114 11.85 -13.33 -0.52
C THR A 114 12.70 -13.36 -1.79
N THR A 115 13.51 -14.41 -1.94
CA THR A 115 14.21 -14.74 -3.20
C THR A 115 13.40 -15.70 -4.09
N GLU A 116 12.18 -16.05 -3.70
CA GLU A 116 11.34 -17.01 -4.43
C GLU A 116 10.89 -16.44 -5.78
N GLU A 117 10.65 -17.30 -6.76
CA GLU A 117 10.03 -16.89 -8.03
C GLU A 117 8.60 -16.39 -7.79
N ASN A 118 8.17 -15.38 -8.54
CA ASN A 118 6.80 -14.92 -8.43
C ASN A 118 5.84 -15.93 -9.04
N TRP A 119 4.68 -16.07 -8.42
CA TRP A 119 3.53 -16.72 -9.03
C TRP A 119 2.94 -15.82 -10.12
N ALA A 120 3.54 -15.86 -11.30
CA ALA A 120 3.24 -15.05 -12.48
C ALA A 120 1.94 -15.48 -13.20
N ASN A 121 0.86 -15.63 -12.45
CA ASN A 121 -0.45 -16.03 -12.96
C ASN A 121 -1.46 -14.86 -12.94
N SER A 122 -2.55 -15.01 -13.70
CA SER A 122 -3.66 -14.05 -13.74
C SER A 122 -3.20 -12.63 -14.12
N ARG A 123 -3.57 -11.60 -13.34
CA ARG A 123 -3.15 -10.21 -13.54
C ARG A 123 -2.33 -9.69 -12.35
N ASN A 124 -1.55 -10.57 -11.70
CA ASN A 124 -0.69 -10.18 -10.59
C ASN A 124 0.28 -9.08 -11.06
N GLY A 125 0.38 -8.01 -10.27
CA GLY A 125 1.26 -6.88 -10.57
C GLY A 125 0.70 -5.82 -11.52
N ASP A 126 -0.39 -6.08 -12.24
CA ASP A 126 -1.00 -5.05 -13.11
C ASP A 126 -1.39 -3.83 -12.27
N ASN A 127 -0.74 -2.69 -12.47
CA ASN A 127 -0.98 -1.47 -11.70
C ASN A 127 -1.03 -0.27 -12.64
N PRO A 128 -2.19 0.00 -13.27
CA PRO A 128 -2.34 1.16 -14.16
C PRO A 128 -2.26 2.49 -13.42
N HIS A 129 -2.36 2.50 -12.09
CA HIS A 129 -2.30 3.71 -11.29
C HIS A 129 -0.88 4.05 -10.83
N SER A 130 0.09 3.13 -10.87
CA SER A 130 1.45 3.44 -10.43
C SER A 130 2.21 4.30 -11.43
N GLU A 131 3.24 4.98 -10.94
CA GLU A 131 4.22 5.65 -11.77
C GLU A 131 5.65 5.12 -11.47
N PRO A 132 6.32 4.50 -12.46
CA PRO A 132 5.82 4.14 -13.79
C PRO A 132 4.65 3.13 -13.72
N VAL A 133 3.89 3.02 -14.82
CA VAL A 133 2.78 2.06 -14.92
C VAL A 133 3.30 0.65 -14.66
N GLY A 134 2.73 -0.01 -13.66
CA GLY A 134 3.13 -1.34 -13.22
C GLY A 134 2.62 -2.40 -14.17
N LEU A 135 3.54 -3.19 -14.70
CA LEU A 135 3.22 -4.32 -15.57
C LEU A 135 3.01 -5.60 -14.75
N LEU A 136 2.45 -6.61 -15.41
CA LEU A 136 2.31 -7.95 -14.84
C LEU A 136 3.65 -8.46 -14.30
N TYR A 137 3.60 -9.15 -13.17
CA TYR A 137 4.74 -9.90 -12.67
C TYR A 137 5.13 -11.00 -13.65
N SER A 138 6.42 -11.20 -13.81
CA SER A 138 6.99 -12.42 -14.38
C SER A 138 7.55 -13.29 -13.25
N GLU A 139 7.93 -14.53 -13.54
CA GLU A 139 8.58 -15.40 -12.55
C GLU A 139 9.81 -14.73 -11.92
N GLU A 140 10.47 -13.83 -12.66
CA GLU A 140 11.69 -13.12 -12.27
C GLU A 140 11.48 -11.62 -11.96
N ASP A 141 10.29 -11.04 -12.13
CA ASP A 141 10.03 -9.62 -11.85
C ASP A 141 8.72 -9.43 -11.07
N PRO A 142 8.74 -8.79 -9.88
CA PRO A 142 9.91 -8.24 -9.19
C PRO A 142 10.84 -9.31 -8.61
N LEU A 143 12.15 -9.04 -8.62
CA LEU A 143 13.13 -9.75 -7.79
C LEU A 143 13.02 -9.32 -6.32
N GLN A 144 13.72 -10.04 -5.44
CA GLN A 144 13.91 -9.59 -4.05
C GLN A 144 14.38 -8.13 -4.03
N THR A 145 13.87 -7.36 -3.08
CA THR A 145 14.28 -5.97 -2.91
C THR A 145 15.78 -5.82 -2.65
N VAL A 146 16.39 -4.78 -3.22
CA VAL A 146 17.78 -4.39 -2.92
C VAL A 146 17.92 -3.69 -1.57
N HIS A 147 16.81 -3.32 -0.93
CA HIS A 147 16.80 -2.66 0.36
C HIS A 147 16.97 -3.69 1.47
N GLU A 148 18.19 -3.86 1.98
CA GLU A 148 18.54 -4.86 3.02
C GLU A 148 17.60 -4.84 4.23
N ALA A 149 17.10 -3.66 4.62
CA ALA A 149 16.14 -3.54 5.72
C ALA A 149 14.81 -4.28 5.47
N PHE A 150 14.40 -4.40 4.21
CA PHE A 150 13.15 -5.02 3.76
C PHE A 150 13.33 -6.46 3.25
N GLN A 151 14.56 -6.94 3.10
CA GLN A 151 14.83 -8.35 2.78
C GLN A 151 14.42 -9.24 3.96
N GLU A 152 14.11 -10.51 3.70
CA GLU A 152 13.75 -11.48 4.75
C GLU A 152 14.77 -11.48 5.91
N GLY A 153 14.25 -11.39 7.14
CA GLY A 153 15.07 -11.26 8.36
C GLY A 153 15.52 -9.82 8.68
N GLY A 154 15.34 -8.89 7.75
CA GLY A 154 15.59 -7.46 7.95
C GLY A 154 14.61 -6.80 8.92
N PRO A 155 15.00 -5.67 9.55
CA PRO A 155 14.18 -4.98 10.56
C PRO A 155 12.85 -4.43 10.04
N GLU A 156 12.74 -4.15 8.74
CA GLU A 156 11.56 -3.60 8.08
C GLU A 156 10.86 -4.62 7.17
N ALA A 157 11.35 -5.87 7.15
CA ALA A 157 10.87 -6.93 6.27
C ALA A 157 9.36 -7.13 6.38
N PHE A 158 8.71 -7.25 5.22
CA PHE A 158 7.42 -7.90 5.18
C PHE A 158 7.59 -9.39 5.51
N ARG A 159 6.56 -9.98 6.10
CA ARG A 159 6.54 -11.41 6.35
C ARG A 159 6.14 -12.12 5.07
N ASP A 160 6.74 -13.28 4.85
CA ASP A 160 6.36 -14.25 3.84
C ASP A 160 4.94 -14.82 4.13
N THR A 161 3.91 -14.03 3.82
CA THR A 161 2.48 -14.31 4.11
C THR A 161 1.53 -13.32 3.41
N TRP A 162 0.24 -13.37 3.76
CA TRP A 162 -0.80 -12.56 3.14
C TRP A 162 -1.11 -11.26 3.88
N TYR A 163 -1.27 -10.18 3.12
CA TYR A 163 -1.63 -8.85 3.60
C TYR A 163 -2.92 -8.35 2.94
N TRP A 164 -3.87 -7.89 3.75
CA TRP A 164 -5.11 -7.30 3.27
C TRP A 164 -4.87 -5.98 2.54
N SER A 165 -5.60 -5.79 1.45
CA SER A 165 -5.88 -4.48 0.88
C SER A 165 -7.19 -3.92 1.47
N SER A 166 -7.33 -2.60 1.53
CA SER A 166 -8.60 -1.95 1.89
C SER A 166 -9.65 -2.05 0.79
N SER A 167 -9.28 -2.52 -0.41
CA SER A 167 -10.17 -2.59 -1.57
C SER A 167 -11.07 -3.82 -1.49
N GLN A 168 -12.37 -3.58 -1.50
CA GLN A 168 -13.40 -4.59 -1.51
C GLN A 168 -13.61 -5.15 -2.91
N ARG A 169 -13.72 -6.48 -3.02
CA ARG A 169 -14.04 -7.15 -4.29
C ARG A 169 -15.54 -7.41 -4.44
N SER A 170 -16.21 -7.76 -3.34
CA SER A 170 -17.64 -8.06 -3.28
C SER A 170 -18.15 -7.99 -1.83
N ALA A 171 -19.42 -8.31 -1.59
CA ALA A 171 -19.93 -8.52 -0.24
C ALA A 171 -19.22 -9.67 0.51
N TYR A 172 -18.62 -10.62 -0.21
CA TYR A 172 -18.03 -11.83 0.35
C TYR A 172 -16.51 -11.75 0.52
N GLY A 173 -15.82 -11.02 -0.36
CA GLY A 173 -14.36 -11.00 -0.41
C GLY A 173 -13.75 -9.62 -0.59
N ALA A 174 -12.48 -9.52 -0.20
CA ALA A 174 -11.63 -8.35 -0.38
C ALA A 174 -10.29 -8.77 -0.98
N PHE A 175 -9.60 -7.82 -1.62
CA PHE A 175 -8.29 -8.08 -2.21
C PHE A 175 -7.21 -8.25 -1.14
N PHE A 176 -6.21 -9.08 -1.44
CA PHE A 176 -4.99 -9.21 -0.63
C PHE A 176 -3.78 -9.38 -1.55
N GLN A 177 -2.60 -9.12 -1.00
CA GLN A 177 -1.30 -9.35 -1.63
C GLN A 177 -0.53 -10.40 -0.82
N GLY A 178 -0.10 -11.47 -1.47
CA GLY A 178 0.89 -12.41 -0.93
C GLY A 178 2.29 -11.80 -1.06
N PHE A 179 3.05 -11.83 0.04
CA PHE A 179 4.45 -11.41 0.10
C PHE A 179 5.44 -12.59 0.04
N ASP A 180 4.90 -13.78 -0.19
CA ASP A 180 5.60 -15.01 -0.55
C ASP A 180 6.10 -14.94 -2.00
N VAL A 181 5.14 -15.02 -2.91
CA VAL A 181 5.32 -15.18 -4.37
C VAL A 181 4.46 -14.17 -5.13
N GLY A 182 3.94 -13.12 -4.50
CA GLY A 182 3.33 -12.00 -5.20
C GLY A 182 1.89 -12.24 -5.67
N GLY A 183 1.23 -13.28 -5.18
CA GLY A 183 -0.17 -13.56 -5.50
C GLY A 183 -1.08 -12.39 -5.14
N GLN A 184 -1.80 -11.82 -6.11
CA GLN A 184 -2.67 -10.68 -5.90
C GLN A 184 -4.11 -11.04 -6.26
N VAL A 185 -4.81 -11.61 -5.28
CA VAL A 185 -6.13 -12.21 -5.48
C VAL A 185 -7.11 -11.66 -4.43
N ASN A 186 -8.23 -12.37 -4.20
CA ASN A 186 -9.18 -12.00 -3.16
C ASN A 186 -9.48 -13.18 -2.26
N HIS A 187 -9.87 -12.89 -1.03
CA HIS A 187 -10.21 -13.89 -0.02
C HIS A 187 -11.43 -13.47 0.80
N VAL A 188 -12.03 -14.43 1.49
CA VAL A 188 -13.18 -14.22 2.38
C VAL A 188 -12.81 -13.26 3.52
N LYS A 189 -13.65 -12.24 3.75
CA LYS A 189 -13.36 -11.09 4.64
C LYS A 189 -13.18 -11.44 6.12
N GLY A 190 -13.73 -12.56 6.57
CA GLY A 190 -13.73 -12.96 7.99
C GLY A 190 -12.38 -13.47 8.51
N TYR A 191 -11.41 -13.72 7.63
CA TYR A 191 -10.09 -14.22 8.02
C TYR A 191 -9.16 -13.10 8.45
N GLY A 192 -8.36 -13.36 9.50
CA GLY A 192 -7.38 -12.42 10.01
C GLY A 192 -6.10 -12.42 9.18
N LEU A 193 -5.88 -11.37 8.38
CA LEU A 193 -4.62 -11.15 7.66
C LEU A 193 -3.92 -9.89 8.18
N ARG A 194 -2.70 -9.64 7.68
CA ARG A 194 -1.86 -8.52 8.09
C ARG A 194 -2.17 -7.27 7.29
N VAL A 195 -1.81 -6.12 7.82
CA VAL A 195 -1.72 -4.86 7.08
C VAL A 195 -0.45 -4.13 7.50
N ARG A 196 0.26 -3.57 6.52
CA ARG A 196 1.30 -2.57 6.77
C ARG A 196 0.73 -1.21 6.39
N PRO A 197 0.37 -0.36 7.39
CA PRO A 197 -0.32 0.89 7.11
C PRO A 197 0.43 1.77 6.12
N VAL A 198 -0.33 2.52 5.33
CA VAL A 198 0.20 3.52 4.41
C VAL A 198 -0.43 4.87 4.65
N ARG A 199 0.24 5.93 4.22
CA ARG A 199 -0.34 7.25 4.06
C ARG A 199 0.09 7.81 2.71
N ARG A 200 -0.63 8.83 2.23
CA ARG A 200 -0.33 9.47 0.94
C ARG A 200 -0.20 10.98 1.06
N VAL A 201 0.69 11.56 0.27
CA VAL A 201 0.91 13.01 0.18
C VAL A 201 0.70 13.42 -1.27
N LEU A 202 -0.15 14.43 -1.49
CA LEU A 202 -0.36 15.00 -2.83
C LEU A 202 0.92 15.65 -3.31
N ILE A 203 1.32 15.32 -4.54
CA ILE A 203 2.35 16.05 -5.27
C ILE A 203 1.62 17.20 -5.95
N ASP A 204 1.61 18.37 -5.32
CA ASP A 204 1.12 19.56 -5.97
C ASP A 204 2.01 19.84 -7.18
N SER A 205 1.42 19.83 -8.38
CA SER A 205 2.08 20.35 -9.56
C SER A 205 2.40 21.81 -9.33
N VAL A 206 3.69 22.14 -9.40
CA VAL A 206 4.22 23.52 -9.48
C VAL A 206 3.59 24.27 -10.65
#